data_AF-A0A523YMK3-F1
#
_entry.id   AF-A0A523YMK3-F1
#
_cell.length_a   1.000
_cell.length_b   1.000
_cell.length_c   1.000
_cell.angle_alpha   90.00
_cell.angle_beta   90.00
_cell.angle_gamma   90.00
#
_symmetry.space_group_name_H-M   'P 1'
#
loop_
_entity.id
_entity.type
_entity.pdbx_description
1 polymer ?
#
loop_
_entity_poly.entity_id
_entity_poly.type
_entity_poly.pdbx_seq_one_letter_code
_entity_poly.pdbx_strand_id
1 'polypeptide(L)'
;MYSKVLLLRFPREIVNEPIVVNLVKKFDLSFNILKATIYPRKEGMVVMELSGNRKNYNSGVKYLRDTGVKVERISQDIKRNEEKCFHCGACTAVCPTGALYIERPEMTVNFDKDRCSACELCVSACLTNAMEVNFDKSLIG
;
A
#
# COMPACT_ATOMS: atom_id res chain seq x y z
N MET A 1 -7.75 9.23 9.67
CA MET A 1 -8.03 9.07 8.22
C MET A 1 -7.27 7.84 7.75
N TYR A 2 -7.95 6.84 7.18
CA TYR A 2 -7.35 5.60 6.68
C TYR A 2 -7.13 5.75 5.17
N SER A 3 -5.92 5.46 4.68
CA SER A 3 -5.55 5.61 3.27
C SER A 3 -4.72 4.43 2.79
N LYS A 4 -4.97 3.97 1.55
CA LYS A 4 -4.16 2.94 0.87
C LYS A 4 -4.15 3.16 -0.63
N VAL A 5 -3.01 2.84 -1.25
CA VAL A 5 -2.86 2.80 -2.71
C VAL A 5 -3.37 1.46 -3.26
N LEU A 6 -4.22 1.54 -4.28
CA LEU A 6 -4.87 0.40 -4.92
C LEU A 6 -4.57 0.42 -6.41
N LEU A 7 -4.33 -0.77 -6.96
CA LEU A 7 -4.39 -1.04 -8.38
C LEU A 7 -5.79 -1.59 -8.70
N LEU A 8 -6.54 -0.84 -9.50
CA LEU A 8 -7.85 -1.21 -9.99
C LEU A 8 -7.75 -1.62 -11.46
N ARG A 9 -8.28 -2.80 -11.80
CA ARG A 9 -8.48 -3.21 -13.20
C ARG A 9 -9.97 -3.28 -13.49
N PHE A 10 -10.38 -2.61 -14.57
CA PHE A 10 -11.75 -2.47 -15.05
C PHE A 10 -11.91 -3.33 -16.31
N PRO A 11 -12.58 -4.49 -16.20
CA PRO A 11 -12.94 -5.29 -17.37
C PRO A 11 -13.85 -4.54 -18.37
N ARG A 12 -13.87 -4.99 -19.62
CA ARG A 12 -14.67 -4.39 -20.71
C ARG A 12 -16.17 -4.33 -20.40
N GLU A 13 -16.67 -5.21 -19.54
CA GLU A 13 -18.09 -5.33 -19.25
C GLU A 13 -18.60 -4.18 -18.38
N ILE A 14 -17.71 -3.49 -17.66
CA ILE A 14 -18.08 -2.48 -16.64
C ILE A 14 -17.51 -1.08 -16.90
N VAL A 15 -16.83 -0.86 -18.04
CA VAL A 15 -16.22 0.46 -18.36
C VAL A 15 -17.22 1.59 -18.54
N ASN A 16 -18.51 1.30 -18.74
CA ASN A 16 -19.57 2.32 -18.85
C ASN A 16 -20.19 2.71 -17.51
N GLU A 17 -19.83 2.04 -16.42
CA GLU A 17 -20.40 2.31 -15.10
C GLU A 17 -19.62 3.44 -14.38
N PRO A 18 -20.31 4.37 -13.69
CA PRO A 18 -19.68 5.47 -12.96
C PRO A 18 -19.09 5.00 -11.62
N ILE A 19 -18.20 4.02 -11.65
CA ILE A 19 -17.73 3.29 -10.46
C ILE A 19 -16.95 4.20 -9.51
N VAL A 20 -15.99 4.97 -10.03
CA VAL A 20 -15.09 5.78 -9.19
C VAL A 20 -15.85 6.92 -8.49
N VAL A 21 -16.77 7.60 -9.18
CA VAL A 21 -17.57 8.67 -8.55
C VAL A 21 -18.54 8.12 -7.49
N ASN A 22 -19.00 6.87 -7.62
CA ASN A 22 -19.82 6.23 -6.60
C ASN A 22 -19.05 6.00 -5.29
N LEU A 23 -17.72 5.86 -5.33
CA LEU A 23 -16.90 5.81 -4.11
C LEU A 23 -17.07 7.07 -3.27
N VAL A 24 -17.08 8.23 -3.92
CA VAL A 24 -17.28 9.52 -3.26
C VAL A 24 -18.72 9.66 -2.80
N LYS A 25 -19.68 9.52 -3.72
CA LYS A 25 -21.10 9.82 -3.46
C LYS A 25 -21.77 8.89 -2.46
N LYS A 26 -21.42 7.60 -2.47
CA LYS A 26 -22.12 6.57 -1.68
C LYS A 26 -21.35 6.18 -0.42
N PHE A 27 -20.03 6.36 -0.41
CA PHE A 27 -19.19 5.90 0.68
C PHE A 27 -18.40 7.02 1.34
N ASP A 28 -18.53 8.29 0.92
CA ASP A 28 -17.80 9.42 1.52
C ASP A 28 -16.29 9.13 1.55
N LEU A 29 -15.78 8.71 0.40
CA LEU A 29 -14.36 8.46 0.17
C LEU A 29 -13.76 9.55 -0.70
N SER A 30 -12.51 9.86 -0.45
CA SER A 30 -11.67 10.70 -1.32
C SER A 30 -10.67 9.85 -2.05
N PHE A 31 -10.21 10.30 -3.21
CA PHE A 31 -9.18 9.60 -3.95
C PHE A 31 -8.26 10.52 -4.72
N ASN A 32 -7.02 10.05 -4.90
CA ASN A 32 -6.03 10.66 -5.79
C ASN A 32 -5.62 9.65 -6.84
N ILE A 33 -5.77 9.98 -8.12
CA ILE A 33 -5.33 9.12 -9.23
C ILE A 33 -3.82 9.34 -9.42
N LEU A 34 -3.03 8.27 -9.26
CA LEU A 34 -1.58 8.29 -9.46
C LEU A 34 -1.22 7.94 -10.90
N LYS A 35 -1.93 6.98 -11.51
CA LYS A 35 -1.78 6.59 -12.91
C LYS A 35 -3.11 6.05 -13.43
N ALA A 36 -3.42 6.33 -14.69
CA ALA A 36 -4.52 5.69 -15.38
C ALA A 36 -4.07 5.30 -16.79
N THR A 37 -4.48 4.12 -17.23
CA THR A 37 -4.21 3.63 -18.58
C THR A 37 -5.48 2.98 -19.10
N ILE A 38 -5.94 3.43 -20.26
CA ILE A 38 -7.16 2.94 -20.89
C ILE A 38 -6.74 2.20 -22.15
N TYR A 39 -7.03 0.90 -22.21
CA TYR A 39 -6.84 0.12 -23.43
C TYR A 39 -8.19 -0.02 -24.14
N PRO A 40 -8.40 0.66 -25.28
CA PRO A 40 -9.66 0.58 -26.01
C PRO A 40 -10.04 -0.88 -26.29
N ARG A 41 -11.28 -1.24 -25.96
CA ARG A 41 -11.87 -2.59 -26.18
C ARG A 41 -11.24 -3.74 -25.38
N LYS A 42 -10.37 -3.49 -24.40
CA LYS A 42 -9.76 -4.53 -23.55
C LYS A 42 -10.08 -4.34 -22.06
N GLU A 43 -9.28 -3.53 -21.38
CA GLU A 43 -9.40 -3.27 -19.95
C GLU A 43 -8.89 -1.86 -19.62
N GLY A 44 -9.41 -1.27 -18.54
CA GLY A 44 -8.86 -0.07 -17.94
C GLY A 44 -8.02 -0.42 -16.72
N MET A 45 -6.95 0.32 -16.49
CA MET A 45 -6.09 0.20 -15.31
C MET A 45 -6.01 1.55 -14.62
N VAL A 46 -6.22 1.58 -13.30
CA VAL A 46 -6.07 2.79 -12.49
C VAL A 46 -5.29 2.45 -11.24
N VAL A 47 -4.17 3.15 -11.03
CA VAL A 47 -3.49 3.19 -9.75
C VAL A 47 -3.96 4.45 -9.03
N MET A 48 -4.56 4.29 -7.86
CA MET A 48 -5.08 5.41 -7.09
C MET A 48 -4.92 5.21 -5.58
N GLU A 49 -4.65 6.29 -4.88
CA GLU A 49 -4.81 6.36 -3.44
C GLU A 49 -6.29 6.53 -3.11
N LEU A 50 -6.83 5.68 -2.22
CA LEU A 50 -8.21 5.77 -1.72
C LEU A 50 -8.17 6.00 -0.21
N SER A 51 -8.85 7.06 0.24
CA SER A 51 -8.83 7.50 1.63
C SER A 51 -10.21 7.83 2.18
N GLY A 52 -10.38 7.66 3.49
CA GLY A 52 -11.61 7.94 4.21
C GLY A 52 -11.60 7.41 5.64
N ASN A 53 -12.77 7.31 6.28
CA ASN A 53 -12.85 6.57 7.55
C ASN A 53 -12.77 5.05 7.29
N ARG A 54 -12.36 4.26 8.28
CA ARG A 54 -12.07 2.83 8.08
C ARG A 54 -13.31 2.01 7.70
N LYS A 55 -14.50 2.35 8.22
CA LYS A 55 -15.76 1.67 7.89
C LYS A 55 -16.15 1.91 6.44
N ASN A 56 -16.13 3.16 6.00
CA ASN A 56 -16.42 3.59 4.65
C ASN A 56 -15.44 3.02 3.64
N TYR A 57 -14.14 3.04 3.97
CA TYR A 57 -13.09 2.47 3.13
C TYR A 57 -13.38 0.99 2.84
N ASN A 58 -13.67 0.21 3.89
CA ASN A 58 -13.97 -1.20 3.75
C ASN A 58 -15.24 -1.44 2.90
N SER A 59 -16.28 -0.64 3.10
CA SER A 59 -17.51 -0.70 2.29
C SER A 59 -17.27 -0.33 0.82
N GLY A 60 -16.48 0.70 0.54
CA GLY A 60 -16.15 1.12 -0.83
C GLY A 60 -15.28 0.10 -1.56
N VAL A 61 -14.29 -0.49 -0.87
CA VAL A 61 -13.48 -1.60 -1.43
C VAL A 61 -14.34 -2.84 -1.69
N LYS A 62 -15.31 -3.14 -0.82
CA LYS A 62 -16.27 -4.21 -1.07
C LYS A 62 -17.11 -3.91 -2.33
N TYR A 63 -17.65 -2.70 -2.45
CA TYR A 63 -18.40 -2.26 -3.62
C TYR A 63 -17.61 -2.40 -4.94
N LEU A 64 -16.32 -2.04 -4.96
CA LEU A 64 -15.47 -2.22 -6.14
C LEU A 64 -15.45 -3.68 -6.58
N ARG A 65 -15.23 -4.61 -5.64
CA ARG A 65 -15.18 -6.04 -5.93
C ARG A 65 -16.54 -6.58 -6.38
N ASP A 66 -17.61 -6.17 -5.71
CA ASP A 66 -18.98 -6.58 -6.04
C ASP A 66 -19.40 -6.08 -7.43
N THR A 67 -18.82 -4.97 -7.90
CA THR A 67 -19.03 -4.43 -9.27
C THR A 67 -18.15 -5.12 -10.31
N GLY A 68 -17.29 -6.07 -9.92
CA GLY A 68 -16.40 -6.79 -10.85
C GLY A 68 -15.07 -6.08 -11.13
N VAL A 69 -14.76 -4.97 -10.45
CA VAL A 69 -13.42 -4.37 -10.51
C VAL A 69 -12.45 -5.30 -9.78
N LYS A 70 -11.35 -5.67 -10.44
CA LYS A 70 -10.27 -6.39 -9.76
C LYS A 70 -9.48 -5.38 -8.94
N VAL A 71 -9.43 -5.60 -7.62
CA VAL A 71 -8.77 -4.69 -6.67
C VAL A 71 -7.56 -5.38 -6.09
N GLU A 72 -6.38 -4.90 -6.45
CA GLU A 72 -5.10 -5.33 -5.90
C GLU A 72 -4.57 -4.22 -4.98
N ARG A 73 -4.05 -4.61 -3.81
CA ARG A 73 -3.32 -3.66 -2.97
C ARG A 73 -1.94 -3.54 -3.56
N ILE A 74 -1.51 -2.32 -3.85
CA ILE A 74 -0.10 -2.10 -4.12
C ILE A 74 0.60 -2.23 -2.78
N SER A 75 1.43 -3.27 -2.64
CA SER A 75 2.24 -3.48 -1.46
C SER A 75 3.15 -2.26 -1.30
N GLN A 76 2.90 -1.50 -0.24
CA GLN A 76 3.93 -0.70 0.38
C GLN A 76 4.92 -1.71 0.94
N ASP A 77 6.05 -1.93 0.27
CA ASP A 77 7.12 -2.70 0.89
C ASP A 77 7.89 -1.76 1.82
N ILE A 78 8.40 -2.31 2.91
CA ILE A 78 9.37 -1.58 3.71
C ILE A 78 10.75 -1.96 3.16
N LYS A 79 11.56 -0.97 2.83
CA LYS A 79 12.95 -1.16 2.44
C LYS A 79 13.86 -0.56 3.50
N ARG A 80 14.94 -1.26 3.81
CA ARG A 80 16.05 -0.70 4.57
C ARG A 80 17.11 -0.19 3.61
N ASN A 81 17.54 1.04 3.79
CA ASN A 81 18.73 1.61 3.19
C ASN A 81 19.95 1.18 4.04
N GLU A 82 20.76 0.27 3.51
CA GLU A 82 21.92 -0.28 4.22
C GLU A 82 23.03 0.75 4.44
N GLU A 83 23.13 1.79 3.61
CA GLU A 83 24.15 2.84 3.77
C GLU A 83 23.82 3.78 4.95
N LYS A 84 22.53 3.98 5.24
CA LYS A 84 22.06 4.82 6.35
C LYS A 84 21.83 4.04 7.64
N CYS A 85 21.70 2.72 7.56
CA CYS A 85 21.41 1.89 8.72
C CYS A 85 22.71 1.53 9.45
N PHE A 86 22.76 1.84 10.73
CA PHE A 86 23.88 1.48 11.61
C PHE A 86 23.45 0.45 12.67
N HIS A 87 22.39 -0.31 12.39
CA HIS A 87 21.87 -1.41 13.21
C HIS A 87 21.56 -1.05 14.70
N CYS A 88 21.06 0.16 14.98
CA CYS A 88 20.75 0.60 16.35
C CYS A 88 19.66 -0.21 17.09
N GLY A 89 18.88 -1.03 16.37
CA GLY A 89 17.83 -1.86 16.96
C GLY A 89 16.52 -1.14 17.32
N ALA A 90 16.40 0.18 17.16
CA ALA A 90 15.16 0.91 17.49
C ALA A 90 13.92 0.34 16.78
N CYS A 91 14.08 -0.11 15.54
CA CYS A 91 13.01 -0.69 14.75
C CYS A 91 12.54 -2.08 15.24
N THR A 92 13.39 -2.83 15.96
CA THR A 92 13.02 -4.16 16.49
C THR A 92 12.06 -4.03 17.67
N ALA A 93 12.19 -2.97 18.47
CA ALA A 93 11.32 -2.70 19.62
C ALA A 93 9.87 -2.37 19.22
N VAL A 94 9.68 -1.80 18.02
CA VAL A 94 8.35 -1.39 17.51
C VAL A 94 7.76 -2.39 16.51
N CYS A 95 8.48 -3.45 16.15
CA CYS A 95 8.03 -4.40 15.13
C CYS A 95 7.05 -5.42 15.72
N PRO A 96 5.74 -5.36 15.41
CA PRO A 96 4.75 -6.22 16.05
C PRO A 96 4.81 -7.67 15.57
N THR A 97 5.33 -7.90 14.35
CA THR A 97 5.45 -9.24 13.77
C THR A 97 6.81 -9.87 14.03
N GLY A 98 7.75 -9.13 14.64
CA GLY A 98 9.14 -9.54 14.79
C GLY A 98 9.89 -9.73 13.46
N ALA A 99 9.41 -9.15 12.37
CA ALA A 99 10.12 -9.12 11.08
C ALA A 99 11.52 -8.48 11.20
N LEU A 100 11.70 -7.56 12.15
CA LEU A 100 12.98 -6.96 12.50
C LEU A 100 13.45 -7.51 13.84
N TYR A 101 14.64 -8.10 13.88
CA TYR A 101 15.20 -8.72 15.09
C TYR A 101 16.72 -8.59 15.11
N ILE A 102 17.32 -8.69 16.30
CA ILE A 102 18.79 -8.64 16.47
C ILE A 102 19.33 -10.06 16.46
N GLU A 103 20.28 -10.33 15.60
CA GLU A 103 21.09 -11.54 15.62
C GLU A 103 22.30 -11.35 16.54
N ARG A 104 22.58 -12.36 17.36
CA ARG A 104 23.66 -12.35 18.35
C ARG A 104 24.63 -13.50 18.05
N PRO A 105 25.94 -13.31 18.26
CA PRO A 105 26.60 -12.17 18.93
C PRO A 105 26.88 -10.93 18.06
N GLU A 106 26.60 -10.98 16.76
CA GLU A 106 26.99 -9.97 15.75
C GLU A 106 26.31 -8.61 15.96
N MET A 107 25.20 -8.58 16.73
CA MET A 107 24.37 -7.39 16.99
C MET A 107 23.82 -6.74 15.72
N THR A 108 23.73 -7.52 14.64
CA THR A 108 23.12 -7.10 13.38
C THR A 108 21.61 -7.14 13.49
N VAL A 109 20.96 -6.05 13.11
CA VAL A 109 19.50 -6.08 12.87
C VAL A 109 19.27 -6.84 11.56
N ASN A 110 18.50 -7.93 11.58
CA ASN A 110 18.02 -8.63 10.41
C ASN A 110 16.59 -8.21 10.07
N PHE A 111 16.23 -8.28 8.79
CA PHE A 111 14.90 -7.94 8.30
C PHE A 111 14.32 -9.06 7.43
N ASP A 112 13.41 -9.83 8.01
CA ASP A 112 12.61 -10.84 7.33
C ASP A 112 11.39 -10.18 6.67
N LYS A 113 11.45 -10.02 5.35
CA LYS A 113 10.40 -9.37 4.56
C LYS A 113 9.11 -10.17 4.50
N ASP A 114 9.19 -11.50 4.54
CA ASP A 114 8.01 -12.37 4.44
C ASP A 114 7.11 -12.25 5.68
N ARG A 115 7.71 -11.86 6.81
CA ARG A 115 7.01 -11.55 8.06
C ARG A 115 6.58 -10.09 8.19
N CYS A 116 6.92 -9.23 7.24
CA CYS A 116 6.61 -7.81 7.32
C CYS A 116 5.13 -7.54 7.05
N SER A 117 4.43 -6.92 8.01
CA SER A 117 3.05 -6.50 7.81
C SER A 117 2.91 -5.13 7.12
N ALA A 118 4.02 -4.50 6.73
CA ALA A 118 4.07 -3.12 6.22
C ALA A 118 3.31 -2.11 7.11
N CYS A 119 3.47 -2.21 8.44
CA CYS A 119 2.79 -1.34 9.41
C CYS A 119 3.45 0.05 9.57
N GLU A 120 4.61 0.26 8.95
CA GLU A 120 5.36 1.53 8.92
C GLU A 120 5.88 2.05 10.28
N LEU A 121 5.65 1.34 11.39
CA LEU A 121 6.17 1.71 12.71
C LEU A 121 7.71 1.81 12.75
N CYS A 122 8.39 0.95 12.00
CA CYS A 122 9.85 1.02 11.87
C CYS A 122 10.35 2.27 11.12
N VAL A 123 9.53 2.84 10.24
CA VAL A 123 9.84 4.08 9.50
C VAL A 123 9.82 5.26 10.46
N SER A 124 8.76 5.38 11.28
CA SER A 124 8.66 6.46 12.26
C SER A 124 9.70 6.35 13.39
N ALA A 125 10.11 5.14 13.76
CA ALA A 125 11.14 4.92 14.78
C ALA A 125 12.59 5.15 14.29
N CYS A 126 12.82 5.24 12.98
CA CYS A 126 14.17 5.29 12.42
C CYS A 126 14.71 6.73 12.33
N LEU A 127 15.52 7.14 13.31
CA LEU A 127 16.08 8.49 13.37
C LEU A 127 16.98 8.87 12.19
N THR A 128 17.65 7.91 11.55
CA THR A 128 18.47 8.14 10.35
C THR A 128 17.68 8.06 9.04
N ASN A 129 16.36 7.83 9.11
CA ASN A 129 15.51 7.61 7.94
C ASN A 129 16.05 6.49 7.02
N ALA A 130 16.61 5.43 7.60
CA ALA A 130 17.08 4.26 6.87
C ALA A 130 15.94 3.29 6.52
N MET A 131 14.86 3.28 7.29
CA MET A 131 13.65 2.50 6.97
C MET A 131 12.72 3.36 6.13
N GLU A 132 12.41 2.92 4.92
CA GLU A 132 11.68 3.70 3.92
C GLU A 132 10.49 2.89 3.38
N VAL A 133 9.39 3.57 3.06
CA VAL A 133 8.29 2.95 2.31
C VAL A 133 8.68 2.95 0.84
N ASN A 134 8.86 1.76 0.29
CA ASN A 134 9.06 1.58 -1.14
C ASN A 134 7.71 1.32 -1.80
N PHE A 135 7.29 2.23 -2.64
CA PHE A 135 6.21 1.99 -3.59
C PHE A 135 6.82 1.25 -4.76
N ASP A 136 6.26 0.11 -5.15
CA ASP A 136 6.68 -0.55 -6.38
C ASP A 136 6.38 0.37 -7.58
N LYS A 137 7.41 1.13 -7.97
CA LYS A 137 7.34 2.10 -9.07
C LYS A 137 7.13 1.42 -10.41
N SER A 138 7.34 0.10 -10.55
CA SER A 138 7.05 -0.63 -11.80
C SER A 138 5.56 -0.62 -12.17
N LEU A 139 4.69 -0.37 -11.19
CA LEU A 139 3.25 -0.20 -11.42
C LEU A 139 2.88 1.24 -11.83
N ILE A 140 3.81 2.19 -11.69
CA ILE A 140 3.62 3.62 -11.92
C ILE A 140 4.46 4.12 -13.11
N GLY A 141 5.55 3.43 -13.47
CA GLY A 141 6.39 3.64 -14.65
C GLY A 141 6.37 2.43 -15.55
#